data_AF-A0AAE4D085-F1
#
_entry.id   AF-A0AAE4D085-F1
#
_cell.length_a   1.000
_cell.length_b   1.000
_cell.length_c   1.000
_cell.angle_alpha   90.00
_cell.angle_beta   90.00
_cell.angle_gamma   90.00
#
_symmetry.space_group_name_H-M   'P 1'
#
loop_
_entity.id
_entity.type
_entity.pdbx_description
1 polymer ?
#
loop_
_entity_poly.entity_id
_entity_poly.type
_entity_poly.pdbx_seq_one_letter_code
_entity_poly.pdbx_strand_id
1 'polypeptide(L)'
;MDSLHDMLDGSDVRLFCDVEIGGDLTVDELRGHYDAVIVATGALRDVPFDLPGIGLPGSFGAADFVAWYDSHPDAAPTWPLEAASVAVIGAGNVALDVTRMLIRHARTLADTDIAPNVMAALATNPISDIHLYARRGPADTRFSPTELRELGQQTDVDVIVDPADLVTDRHVERMTRQFAPTRQVVETLRHWSRIPPADRTASRRVHLHFHRIPSAVLGTTRVEGLRTERAVPDGYGHVTGSGEYRDQPVRAVYRAVGYAATPLDGVPFDPATHTVPHRAGAVLDDHGRVIPGLYVTGWIKRGCVGLIGSTRSDARQTVETLLGARHHGQDRDGADHLLRQRGLTPIDWNGWLRIDAAERALGAARHRHRTKIANRAELVRHAHTPASPTTTPARP
;
A
#
# COMPACT_ATOMS: atom_id res chain seq x y z
N MET A 1 20.89 1.43 2.00
CA MET A 1 19.48 1.85 1.88
C MET A 1 19.53 3.36 1.95
N ASP A 2 20.18 4.02 0.99
CA ASP A 2 20.60 5.42 1.17
C ASP A 2 20.51 6.27 -0.11
N SER A 3 20.09 5.71 -1.25
CA SER A 3 20.13 6.45 -2.53
C SER A 3 19.25 7.71 -2.57
N LEU A 4 18.17 7.77 -1.78
CA LEU A 4 17.36 8.98 -1.64
C LEU A 4 17.98 9.98 -0.65
N HIS A 5 18.63 9.49 0.41
CA HIS A 5 19.34 10.32 1.38
C HIS A 5 20.52 11.00 0.71
N ASP A 6 21.35 10.23 -0.02
CA ASP A 6 22.47 10.73 -0.80
C ASP A 6 22.03 11.77 -1.85
N MET A 7 20.88 11.53 -2.49
CA MET A 7 20.31 12.48 -3.45
C MET A 7 19.93 13.79 -2.75
N LEU A 8 19.28 13.75 -1.58
CA LEU A 8 18.83 14.94 -0.87
C LEU A 8 19.97 15.69 -0.16
N ASP A 9 21.03 14.98 0.25
CA ASP A 9 22.22 15.58 0.88
C ASP A 9 23.16 16.28 -0.14
N GLY A 10 23.25 15.76 -1.36
CA GLY A 10 24.31 16.12 -2.32
C GLY A 10 23.89 16.87 -3.58
N SER A 11 22.62 17.28 -3.72
CA SER A 11 22.11 17.86 -4.97
C SER A 11 21.46 19.24 -4.79
N ASP A 12 21.18 19.90 -5.92
CA ASP A 12 20.36 21.13 -6.00
C ASP A 12 18.86 20.85 -5.76
N VAL A 13 18.50 19.72 -5.15
CA VAL A 13 17.12 19.35 -4.83
C VAL A 13 16.73 19.98 -3.50
N ARG A 14 15.54 20.58 -3.47
CA ARG A 14 14.96 21.16 -2.26
C ARG A 14 13.70 20.39 -1.89
N LEU A 15 13.58 20.06 -0.61
CA LEU A 15 12.42 19.36 -0.06
C LEU A 15 11.50 20.37 0.63
N PHE A 16 10.21 20.29 0.31
CA PHE A 16 9.15 21.05 0.99
C PHE A 16 8.08 20.06 1.43
N CYS A 17 8.13 19.65 2.69
CA CYS A 17 7.13 18.79 3.33
C CYS A 17 6.10 19.62 4.08
N ASP A 18 4.97 18.99 4.42
CA ASP A 18 3.82 19.64 5.08
C ASP A 18 3.26 20.80 4.24
N VAL A 19 3.20 20.60 2.92
CA VAL A 19 2.57 21.49 1.94
C VAL A 19 1.66 20.65 1.05
N GLU A 20 0.35 20.89 1.12
CA GLU A 20 -0.65 20.16 0.36
C GLU A 20 -0.89 20.80 -1.01
N ILE A 21 -0.55 20.07 -2.09
CA ILE A 21 -0.90 20.51 -3.45
C ILE A 21 -2.38 20.20 -3.71
N GLY A 22 -3.14 21.22 -4.09
CA GLY A 22 -4.62 21.20 -4.14
C GLY A 22 -5.27 21.93 -2.96
N GLY A 23 -4.51 22.21 -1.89
CA GLY A 23 -4.96 22.98 -0.73
C GLY A 23 -4.12 24.24 -0.51
N ASP A 24 -2.87 24.04 -0.07
CA ASP A 24 -1.91 25.11 0.21
C ASP A 24 -1.41 25.81 -1.05
N LEU A 25 -1.18 25.04 -2.12
CA LEU A 25 -0.72 25.51 -3.43
C LEU A 25 -1.45 24.75 -4.54
N THR A 26 -1.69 25.38 -5.68
CA THR A 26 -2.31 24.73 -6.84
C THR A 26 -1.27 24.29 -7.88
N VAL A 27 -1.62 23.31 -8.71
CA VAL A 27 -0.76 22.90 -9.83
C VAL A 27 -0.55 24.04 -10.82
N ASP A 28 -1.57 24.86 -11.07
CA ASP A 28 -1.46 25.98 -12.00
C ASP A 28 -0.54 27.09 -11.46
N GLU A 29 -0.55 27.37 -10.16
CA GLU A 29 0.45 28.26 -9.54
C GLU A 29 1.87 27.69 -9.74
N LEU A 30 2.08 26.40 -9.45
CA LEU A 30 3.39 25.77 -9.67
C LEU A 30 3.84 25.85 -11.14
N ARG A 31 2.92 25.67 -12.10
CA ARG A 31 3.23 25.79 -13.53
C ARG A 31 3.60 27.23 -13.95
N GLY A 32 3.17 28.24 -13.19
CA GLY A 32 3.64 29.62 -13.33
C GLY A 32 5.08 29.80 -12.84
N HIS A 33 5.48 29.07 -11.81
CA HIS A 33 6.77 29.22 -11.13
C HIS A 33 7.83 28.15 -11.46
N TYR A 34 7.50 27.15 -12.28
CA TYR A 34 8.43 26.11 -12.73
C TYR A 34 8.31 25.82 -14.23
N ASP A 35 9.43 25.49 -14.88
CA ASP A 35 9.45 25.10 -16.30
C ASP A 35 8.65 23.82 -16.57
N ALA A 36 8.65 22.92 -15.60
CA ALA A 36 7.87 21.70 -15.64
C ALA A 36 7.41 21.29 -14.23
N VAL A 37 6.23 20.68 -14.17
CA VAL A 37 5.65 20.07 -12.98
C VAL A 37 5.43 18.59 -13.26
N ILE A 38 5.95 17.72 -12.38
CA ILE A 38 5.75 16.27 -12.45
C ILE A 38 4.82 15.86 -11.30
N VAL A 39 3.64 15.36 -11.64
CA VAL A 39 2.68 14.81 -10.66
C VAL A 39 3.12 13.39 -10.29
N ALA A 40 3.43 13.20 -9.01
CA ALA A 40 3.91 11.93 -8.45
C ALA A 40 3.17 11.54 -7.15
N THR A 41 1.88 11.91 -7.04
CA THR A 41 1.06 11.77 -5.82
C THR A 41 0.66 10.34 -5.45
N GLY A 42 0.95 9.36 -6.32
CA GLY A 42 0.69 7.95 -6.04
C GLY A 42 -0.80 7.65 -5.88
N ALA A 43 -1.14 6.81 -4.90
CA ALA A 43 -2.51 6.46 -4.56
C ALA A 43 -2.64 6.14 -3.07
N LEU A 44 -3.63 6.75 -2.43
CA LEU A 44 -3.79 6.74 -0.97
C LEU A 44 -5.10 6.07 -0.51
N ARG A 45 -6.03 5.79 -1.42
CA ARG A 45 -7.35 5.24 -1.11
C ARG A 45 -7.51 3.86 -1.73
N ASP A 46 -8.35 3.02 -1.13
CA ASP A 46 -8.78 1.78 -1.76
C ASP A 46 -9.59 2.06 -3.04
N VAL A 47 -9.51 1.17 -4.03
CA VAL A 47 -10.41 1.20 -5.19
C VAL A 47 -11.85 1.02 -4.70
N PRO A 48 -12.83 1.78 -5.25
CA PRO A 48 -14.24 1.54 -4.97
C PRO A 48 -14.60 0.08 -5.24
N PHE A 49 -15.17 -0.57 -4.23
CA PHE A 49 -15.57 -1.98 -4.31
C PHE A 49 -17.02 -2.10 -3.89
N ASP A 50 -17.90 -2.20 -4.90
CA ASP A 50 -19.33 -2.34 -4.68
C ASP A 50 -19.67 -3.79 -4.36
N LEU A 51 -20.26 -3.98 -3.18
CA LEU A 51 -20.70 -5.27 -2.68
C LEU A 51 -21.84 -5.02 -1.67
N PRO A 52 -22.94 -5.78 -1.71
CA PRO A 52 -23.99 -5.67 -0.69
C PRO A 52 -23.40 -5.79 0.72
N GLY A 53 -23.79 -4.88 1.62
CA GLY A 53 -23.31 -4.86 3.01
C GLY A 53 -21.88 -4.33 3.21
N ILE A 54 -21.19 -3.85 2.17
CA ILE A 54 -19.79 -3.41 2.28
C ILE A 54 -19.58 -2.26 3.28
N GLY A 55 -20.60 -1.44 3.52
CA GLY A 55 -20.58 -0.33 4.48
C GLY A 55 -20.88 -0.71 5.93
N LEU A 56 -21.10 -1.99 6.24
CA LEU A 56 -21.36 -2.43 7.63
C LEU A 56 -20.14 -2.15 8.53
N PRO A 57 -20.35 -1.71 9.78
CA PRO A 57 -19.28 -1.65 10.78
C PRO A 57 -18.54 -2.99 10.89
N GLY A 58 -17.21 -2.95 10.83
CA GLY A 58 -16.36 -4.14 10.72
C GLY A 58 -15.87 -4.44 9.30
N SER A 59 -16.30 -3.67 8.29
CA SER A 59 -15.82 -3.79 6.91
C SER A 59 -14.84 -2.65 6.60
N PHE A 60 -13.56 -2.97 6.45
CA PHE A 60 -12.47 -2.01 6.37
C PHE A 60 -11.73 -2.02 5.03
N GLY A 61 -11.19 -0.86 4.66
CA GLY A 61 -10.25 -0.70 3.55
C GLY A 61 -8.86 -1.23 3.95
N ALA A 62 -8.12 -1.78 2.99
CA ALA A 62 -6.75 -2.19 3.26
C ALA A 62 -5.82 -0.98 3.39
N ALA A 63 -6.06 0.08 2.61
CA ALA A 63 -5.30 1.32 2.68
C ALA A 63 -5.35 1.94 4.09
N ASP A 64 -6.55 2.04 4.68
CA ASP A 64 -6.74 2.58 6.02
C ASP A 64 -6.02 1.74 7.09
N PHE A 65 -6.08 0.41 6.98
CA PHE A 65 -5.41 -0.49 7.92
C PHE A 65 -3.89 -0.39 7.81
N VAL A 66 -3.37 -0.31 6.57
CA VAL A 66 -1.94 -0.10 6.30
C VAL A 66 -1.48 1.22 6.87
N ALA A 67 -2.18 2.31 6.56
CA ALA A 67 -1.90 3.64 7.09
C ALA A 67 -1.87 3.63 8.62
N TRP A 68 -2.80 2.92 9.27
CA TRP A 68 -2.82 2.77 10.72
C TRP A 68 -1.57 2.05 11.26
N TYR A 69 -1.25 0.84 10.81
CA TYR A 69 -0.13 0.10 11.38
C TYR A 69 1.22 0.71 11.02
N ASP A 70 1.32 1.40 9.87
CA ASP A 70 2.49 2.17 9.47
C ASP A 70 2.60 3.54 10.14
N SER A 71 1.64 3.88 11.01
CA SER A 71 1.64 5.11 11.80
C SER A 71 1.58 6.38 10.95
N HIS A 72 0.82 6.33 9.86
CA HIS A 72 0.55 7.50 9.04
C HIS A 72 -0.14 8.59 9.89
N PRO A 73 0.32 9.86 9.84
CA PRO A 73 -0.17 10.89 10.76
C PRO A 73 -1.66 11.22 10.65
N ASP A 74 -2.27 10.94 9.49
CA ASP A 74 -3.70 11.14 9.24
C ASP A 74 -4.54 9.89 9.51
N ALA A 75 -3.92 8.75 9.86
CA ALA A 75 -4.66 7.57 10.26
C ALA A 75 -5.21 7.73 11.69
N ALA A 76 -6.32 7.03 11.97
CA ALA A 76 -6.85 6.98 13.33
C ALA A 76 -5.80 6.43 14.30
N PRO A 77 -5.70 6.93 15.56
CA PRO A 77 -4.69 6.46 16.50
C PRO A 77 -4.93 5.02 16.98
N THR A 78 -6.15 4.51 16.83
CA THR A 78 -6.60 3.19 17.28
C THR A 78 -7.31 2.44 16.16
N TRP A 79 -7.26 1.10 16.21
CA TRP A 79 -7.97 0.24 15.28
C TRP A 79 -8.80 -0.83 16.02
N PRO A 80 -10.05 -1.10 15.62
CA PRO A 80 -10.94 -2.04 16.31
C PRO A 80 -10.58 -3.50 16.01
N LEU A 81 -9.60 -4.05 16.73
CA LEU A 81 -9.16 -5.45 16.64
C LEU A 81 -9.95 -6.35 17.60
N GLU A 82 -11.26 -6.50 17.36
CA GLU A 82 -12.17 -7.24 18.25
C GLU A 82 -12.51 -8.64 17.74
N ALA A 83 -12.11 -8.96 16.51
CA ALA A 83 -12.57 -10.15 15.80
C ALA A 83 -11.59 -11.34 15.96
N ALA A 84 -12.09 -12.47 16.46
CA ALA A 84 -11.33 -13.73 16.46
C ALA A 84 -11.23 -14.37 15.07
N SER A 85 -12.19 -14.07 14.18
CA SER A 85 -12.16 -14.55 12.80
C SER A 85 -12.53 -13.43 11.82
N VAL A 86 -11.73 -13.26 10.77
CA VAL A 86 -11.88 -12.18 9.78
C VAL A 86 -11.71 -12.71 8.35
N ALA A 87 -12.30 -12.00 7.39
CA ALA A 87 -12.06 -12.25 5.97
C ALA A 87 -11.15 -11.17 5.37
N VAL A 88 -10.25 -11.56 4.47
CA VAL A 88 -9.45 -10.66 3.64
C VAL A 88 -9.80 -10.93 2.19
N ILE A 89 -10.23 -9.90 1.45
CA ILE A 89 -10.59 -10.02 0.03
C ILE A 89 -9.42 -9.48 -0.78
N GLY A 90 -8.80 -10.33 -1.59
CA GLY A 90 -7.68 -9.92 -2.45
C GLY A 90 -6.58 -10.97 -2.50
N ALA A 91 -5.79 -10.92 -3.58
CA ALA A 91 -4.71 -11.88 -3.83
C ALA A 91 -3.41 -11.19 -4.29
N GLY A 92 -3.18 -9.97 -3.82
CA GLY A 92 -1.92 -9.22 -4.04
C GLY A 92 -1.05 -9.19 -2.79
N ASN A 93 0.15 -8.59 -2.89
CA ASN A 93 1.05 -8.44 -1.74
C ASN A 93 0.38 -7.73 -0.55
N VAL A 94 -0.40 -6.67 -0.80
CA VAL A 94 -1.12 -5.95 0.27
C VAL A 94 -2.09 -6.86 1.02
N ALA A 95 -2.74 -7.82 0.35
CA ALA A 95 -3.59 -8.79 1.03
C ALA A 95 -2.77 -9.69 1.98
N LEU A 96 -1.54 -10.05 1.58
CA LEU A 96 -0.59 -10.76 2.45
C LEU A 96 -0.07 -9.87 3.58
N ASP A 97 0.21 -8.59 3.34
CA ASP A 97 0.61 -7.63 4.38
C ASP A 97 -0.47 -7.49 5.46
N VAL A 98 -1.72 -7.24 5.04
CA VAL A 98 -2.89 -7.17 5.92
C VAL A 98 -3.02 -8.48 6.72
N THR A 99 -2.93 -9.63 6.03
CA THR A 99 -3.01 -10.95 6.67
C THR A 99 -1.90 -11.16 7.69
N ARG A 100 -0.64 -10.85 7.34
CA ARG A 100 0.51 -11.00 8.23
C ARG A 100 0.40 -10.08 9.43
N MET A 101 0.04 -8.82 9.23
CA MET A 101 -0.06 -7.87 10.34
C MET A 101 -1.18 -8.26 11.30
N LEU A 102 -2.32 -8.72 10.80
CA LEU A 102 -3.41 -9.23 11.64
C LEU A 102 -2.99 -10.48 12.40
N ILE A 103 -2.44 -11.50 11.72
CA ILE A 103 -2.18 -12.81 12.32
C ILE A 103 -0.94 -12.86 13.21
N ARG A 104 0.01 -11.93 13.04
CA ARG A 104 1.29 -11.96 13.74
C ARG A 104 1.12 -11.67 15.23
N HIS A 105 1.92 -12.34 16.06
CA HIS A 105 1.98 -12.03 17.49
C HIS A 105 2.75 -10.74 17.73
N ALA A 106 2.21 -9.84 18.55
CA ALA A 106 2.85 -8.55 18.85
C ALA A 106 4.32 -8.67 19.31
N ARG A 107 4.66 -9.72 20.07
CA ARG A 107 6.02 -9.98 20.55
C ARG A 107 7.06 -10.12 19.42
N THR A 108 6.66 -10.58 18.23
CA THR A 108 7.58 -10.76 17.10
C THR A 108 7.75 -9.48 16.27
N LEU A 109 7.13 -8.38 16.70
CA LEU A 109 7.32 -7.04 16.14
C LEU A 109 8.23 -6.20 17.03
N ALA A 110 8.81 -6.80 18.08
CA ALA A 110 9.62 -6.08 19.07
C ALA A 110 10.84 -5.38 18.48
N ASP A 111 11.36 -5.86 17.35
CA ASP A 111 12.56 -5.33 16.68
C ASP A 111 12.23 -4.44 15.47
N THR A 112 10.95 -4.20 15.18
CA THR A 112 10.53 -3.35 14.04
C THR A 112 10.34 -1.89 14.48
N ASP A 113 10.09 -1.01 13.51
CA ASP A 113 9.84 0.42 13.71
C ASP A 113 8.39 0.74 14.14
N ILE A 114 7.57 -0.28 14.36
CA ILE A 114 6.14 -0.15 14.66
C ILE A 114 5.88 0.73 15.89
N ALA A 115 4.89 1.60 15.79
CA ALA A 115 4.58 2.53 16.87
C ALA A 115 3.96 1.84 18.10
N PRO A 116 4.11 2.42 19.31
CA PRO A 116 3.63 1.81 20.55
C PRO A 116 2.12 1.56 20.59
N ASN A 117 1.31 2.46 20.01
CA ASN A 117 -0.15 2.33 19.95
C ASN A 117 -0.57 1.10 19.12
N VAL A 118 0.10 0.86 18.00
CA VAL A 118 -0.15 -0.29 17.13
C VAL A 118 0.26 -1.59 17.84
N MET A 119 1.43 -1.59 18.48
CA MET A 119 1.91 -2.75 19.25
C MET A 119 0.96 -3.11 20.41
N ALA A 120 0.46 -2.11 21.15
CA ALA A 120 -0.50 -2.32 22.23
C ALA A 120 -1.82 -2.92 21.72
N ALA A 121 -2.32 -2.43 20.58
CA ALA A 121 -3.52 -2.98 19.96
C ALA A 121 -3.31 -4.44 19.52
N LEU A 122 -2.22 -4.74 18.81
CA LEU A 122 -1.91 -6.10 18.35
C LEU A 122 -1.67 -7.09 19.51
N ALA A 123 -1.19 -6.62 20.66
CA ALA A 123 -0.98 -7.46 21.84
C ALA A 123 -2.29 -8.01 22.42
N THR A 124 -3.40 -7.31 22.21
CA THR A 124 -4.74 -7.72 22.69
C THR A 124 -5.61 -8.32 21.59
N ASN A 125 -5.10 -8.43 20.36
CA ASN A 125 -5.84 -8.93 19.21
C ASN A 125 -6.25 -10.42 19.41
N PRO A 126 -7.56 -10.74 19.49
CA PRO A 126 -8.07 -12.08 19.76
C PRO A 126 -8.06 -12.99 18.53
N ILE A 127 -7.50 -12.56 17.41
CA ILE A 127 -7.49 -13.30 16.15
C ILE A 127 -6.97 -14.74 16.33
N SER A 128 -7.74 -15.68 15.80
CA SER A 128 -7.37 -17.09 15.62
C SER A 128 -7.41 -17.49 14.15
N ASP A 129 -8.29 -16.88 13.34
CA ASP A 129 -8.52 -17.31 11.97
C ASP A 129 -8.62 -16.13 11.00
N ILE A 130 -7.82 -16.17 9.93
CA ILE A 130 -7.99 -15.29 8.78
C ILE A 130 -8.38 -16.12 7.57
N HIS A 131 -9.43 -15.70 6.86
CA HIS A 131 -9.86 -16.30 5.61
C HIS A 131 -9.54 -15.34 4.45
N LEU A 132 -8.47 -15.62 3.70
CA LEU A 132 -8.09 -14.83 2.52
C LEU A 132 -8.76 -15.41 1.28
N TYR A 133 -9.48 -14.57 0.53
CA TYR A 133 -10.27 -14.96 -0.63
C TYR A 133 -9.70 -14.40 -1.93
N ALA A 134 -9.39 -15.30 -2.85
CA ALA A 134 -9.04 -15.00 -4.23
C ALA A 134 -10.19 -15.39 -5.16
N ARG A 135 -10.67 -14.42 -5.96
CA ARG A 135 -11.73 -14.68 -6.97
C ARG A 135 -11.32 -15.65 -8.08
N ARG A 136 -10.03 -15.75 -8.36
CA ARG A 136 -9.44 -16.62 -9.40
C ARG A 136 -8.55 -17.69 -8.76
N GLY A 137 -7.94 -18.52 -9.60
CA GLY A 137 -7.09 -19.63 -9.16
C GLY A 137 -5.71 -19.20 -8.66
N PRO A 138 -4.90 -20.17 -8.18
CA PRO A 138 -3.58 -19.91 -7.60
C PRO A 138 -2.58 -19.32 -8.60
N ALA A 139 -2.71 -19.63 -9.90
CA ALA A 139 -1.84 -19.09 -10.95
C ALA A 139 -2.12 -17.61 -11.28
N ASP A 140 -3.27 -17.08 -10.86
CA ASP A 140 -3.74 -15.72 -11.14
C ASP A 140 -3.45 -14.73 -10.00
N THR A 141 -2.79 -15.21 -8.95
CA THR A 141 -2.40 -14.41 -7.79
C THR A 141 -1.34 -13.38 -8.20
N ARG A 142 -1.36 -12.23 -7.52
CA ARG A 142 -0.44 -11.12 -7.75
C ARG A 142 0.57 -10.94 -6.63
N PHE A 143 0.56 -11.79 -5.61
CA PHE A 143 1.63 -11.78 -4.63
C PHE A 143 2.91 -12.41 -5.17
N SER A 144 4.06 -11.94 -4.69
CA SER A 144 5.35 -12.50 -5.08
C SER A 144 5.67 -13.80 -4.32
N PRO A 145 6.55 -14.67 -4.85
CA PRO A 145 6.98 -15.88 -4.15
C PRO A 145 7.62 -15.61 -2.79
N THR A 146 8.34 -14.49 -2.63
CA THR A 146 8.98 -14.13 -1.36
C THR A 146 7.93 -13.77 -0.31
N GLU A 147 6.99 -12.91 -0.69
CA GLU A 147 5.91 -12.46 0.20
C GLU A 147 5.03 -13.63 0.67
N LEU A 148 4.74 -14.57 -0.24
CA LEU A 148 4.03 -15.79 0.10
C LEU A 148 4.83 -16.64 1.09
N ARG A 149 6.12 -16.89 0.84
CA ARG A 149 6.95 -17.70 1.75
C ARG A 149 7.02 -17.09 3.16
N GLU A 150 7.10 -15.78 3.27
CA GLU A 150 7.10 -15.08 4.56
C GLU A 150 5.81 -15.31 5.36
N LEU A 151 4.66 -15.47 4.69
CA LEU A 151 3.41 -15.86 5.36
C LEU A 151 3.54 -17.24 6.03
N GLY A 152 4.19 -18.21 5.37
CA GLY A 152 4.40 -19.55 5.95
C GLY A 152 5.50 -19.62 7.01
N GLN A 153 6.24 -18.53 7.23
CA GLN A 153 7.29 -18.42 8.24
C GLN A 153 6.83 -17.70 9.51
N GLN A 154 5.54 -17.30 9.58
CA GLN A 154 5.01 -16.66 10.77
C GLN A 154 5.04 -17.62 11.97
N THR A 155 5.59 -17.16 13.08
CA THR A 155 5.66 -17.95 14.32
C THR A 155 4.27 -18.25 14.83
N ASP A 156 4.00 -19.52 15.16
CA ASP A 156 2.72 -19.96 15.74
C ASP A 156 1.52 -19.63 14.82
N VAL A 157 1.70 -19.87 13.51
CA VAL A 157 0.64 -19.74 12.49
C VAL A 157 0.67 -20.91 11.52
N ASP A 158 -0.47 -21.58 11.34
CA ASP A 158 -0.67 -22.58 10.30
C ASP A 158 -1.29 -21.96 9.04
N VAL A 159 -0.71 -22.24 7.88
CA VAL A 159 -1.30 -21.86 6.58
C VAL A 159 -2.04 -23.05 5.98
N ILE A 160 -3.34 -22.86 5.72
CA ILE A 160 -4.27 -23.89 5.28
C ILE A 160 -4.71 -23.58 3.86
N VAL A 161 -4.54 -24.55 2.98
CA VAL A 161 -4.99 -24.50 1.59
C VAL A 161 -5.75 -25.78 1.28
N ASP A 162 -6.95 -25.67 0.72
CA ASP A 162 -7.72 -26.83 0.29
C ASP A 162 -7.11 -27.41 -1.00
N PRO A 163 -6.73 -28.70 -1.06
CA PRO A 163 -6.28 -29.32 -2.30
C PRO A 163 -7.28 -29.19 -3.46
N ALA A 164 -8.58 -29.11 -3.18
CA ALA A 164 -9.62 -28.93 -4.20
C ALA A 164 -9.56 -27.56 -4.90
N ASP A 165 -8.95 -26.56 -4.25
CA ASP A 165 -8.73 -25.23 -4.82
C ASP A 165 -7.47 -25.16 -5.70
N LEU A 166 -6.65 -26.23 -5.73
CA LEU A 166 -5.40 -26.31 -6.47
C LEU A 166 -5.46 -27.24 -7.69
N VAL A 167 -6.67 -27.63 -8.11
CA VAL A 167 -6.89 -28.43 -9.31
C VAL A 167 -6.29 -27.71 -10.51
N THR A 168 -5.54 -28.47 -11.30
CA THR A 168 -4.77 -27.93 -12.42
C THR A 168 -5.61 -27.98 -13.68
N ASP A 169 -5.66 -26.85 -14.38
CA ASP A 169 -6.25 -26.72 -15.71
C ASP A 169 -5.21 -26.26 -16.73
N ARG A 170 -5.64 -26.12 -17.99
CA ARG A 170 -4.79 -25.65 -19.09
C ARG A 170 -4.17 -24.27 -18.81
N HIS A 171 -4.86 -23.38 -18.11
CA HIS A 171 -4.35 -22.07 -17.78
C HIS A 171 -3.21 -22.17 -16.76
N VAL A 172 -3.41 -22.91 -15.66
CA VAL A 172 -2.40 -23.13 -14.62
C VAL A 172 -1.14 -23.76 -15.22
N GLU A 173 -1.28 -24.78 -16.07
CA GLU A 173 -0.14 -25.41 -16.76
C GLU A 173 0.64 -24.41 -17.62
N ARG A 174 -0.07 -23.61 -18.42
CA ARG A 174 0.55 -22.59 -19.27
C ARG A 174 1.31 -21.56 -18.43
N MET A 175 0.67 -21.01 -17.40
CA MET A 175 1.24 -19.96 -16.56
C MET A 175 2.47 -20.45 -15.78
N THR A 176 2.41 -21.65 -15.21
CA THR A 176 3.54 -22.23 -14.44
C THR A 176 4.70 -22.68 -15.34
N ARG A 177 4.43 -23.03 -16.60
CA ARG A 177 5.48 -23.29 -17.60
C ARG A 177 6.18 -22.01 -18.02
N GLN A 178 5.42 -20.94 -18.27
CA GLN A 178 5.93 -19.68 -18.82
C GLN A 178 6.58 -18.78 -17.76
N PHE A 179 6.04 -18.74 -16.54
CA PHE A 179 6.45 -17.79 -15.51
C PHE A 179 6.98 -18.51 -14.28
N ALA A 180 8.29 -18.45 -14.08
CA ALA A 180 8.95 -19.08 -12.92
C ALA A 180 8.40 -18.59 -11.56
N PRO A 181 8.12 -17.29 -11.34
CA PRO A 181 7.51 -16.83 -10.09
C PRO A 181 6.13 -17.46 -9.83
N THR A 182 5.28 -17.55 -10.87
CA THR A 182 3.96 -18.20 -10.76
C THR A 182 4.10 -19.68 -10.40
N ARG A 183 5.08 -20.38 -10.99
CA ARG A 183 5.37 -21.77 -10.64
C ARG A 183 5.74 -21.93 -9.17
N GLN A 184 6.66 -21.10 -8.66
CA GLN A 184 7.08 -21.14 -7.26
C GLN A 184 5.91 -20.90 -6.29
N VAL A 185 5.00 -19.97 -6.62
CA VAL A 185 3.78 -19.73 -5.86
C VAL A 185 2.90 -21.00 -5.82
N VAL A 186 2.58 -21.56 -6.98
CA VAL A 186 1.69 -22.75 -7.07
C VAL A 186 2.31 -23.95 -6.36
N GLU A 187 3.62 -24.16 -6.48
CA GLU A 187 4.35 -25.22 -5.78
C GLU A 187 4.32 -25.03 -4.25
N THR A 188 4.48 -23.80 -3.76
CA THR A 188 4.38 -23.47 -2.33
C THR A 188 2.98 -23.79 -1.80
N LEU A 189 1.93 -23.38 -2.50
CA LEU A 189 0.54 -23.65 -2.12
C LEU A 189 0.23 -25.15 -2.09
N ARG A 190 0.72 -25.90 -3.09
CA ARG A 190 0.59 -27.37 -3.14
C ARG A 190 1.37 -28.08 -2.05
N HIS A 191 2.48 -27.51 -1.60
CA HIS A 191 3.23 -28.05 -0.47
C HIS A 191 2.40 -27.89 0.81
N TRP A 192 1.87 -26.70 1.08
CA TRP A 192 1.04 -26.45 2.26
C TRP A 192 -0.27 -27.25 2.28
N SER A 193 -0.90 -27.46 1.12
CA SER A 193 -2.14 -28.25 1.05
C SER A 193 -1.95 -29.73 1.43
N ARG A 194 -0.71 -30.23 1.42
CA ARG A 194 -0.36 -31.61 1.80
C ARG A 194 0.02 -31.75 3.27
N ILE A 195 0.16 -30.65 4.01
CA ILE A 195 0.45 -30.70 5.45
C ILE A 195 -0.75 -31.34 6.16
N PRO A 196 -0.57 -32.51 6.82
CA PRO A 196 -1.64 -33.22 7.53
C PRO A 196 -2.30 -32.35 8.60
N PRO A 197 -3.63 -32.46 8.82
CA PRO A 197 -4.29 -31.73 9.90
C PRO A 197 -3.72 -32.00 11.30
N ALA A 198 -3.17 -33.19 11.54
CA ALA A 198 -2.56 -33.55 12.82
C ALA A 198 -1.27 -32.77 13.13
N ASP A 199 -0.59 -32.25 12.10
CA ASP A 199 0.65 -31.48 12.25
C ASP A 199 0.37 -29.98 12.47
N ARG A 200 -0.89 -29.57 12.31
CA ARG A 200 -1.36 -28.18 12.49
C ARG A 200 -1.62 -27.91 13.96
N THR A 201 -0.59 -27.42 14.64
CA THR A 201 -0.56 -27.23 16.10
C THR A 201 -0.54 -25.76 16.51
N ALA A 202 -0.52 -24.84 15.55
CA ALA A 202 -0.46 -23.41 15.82
C ALA A 202 -1.74 -22.89 16.47
N SER A 203 -1.62 -21.86 17.29
CA SER A 203 -2.76 -21.17 17.90
C SER A 203 -3.56 -20.32 16.91
N ARG A 204 -2.93 -19.95 15.78
CA ARG A 204 -3.50 -19.08 14.74
C ARG A 204 -3.44 -19.73 13.37
N ARG A 205 -4.40 -19.42 12.51
CA ARG A 205 -4.59 -20.05 11.19
C ARG A 205 -4.89 -19.04 10.10
N VAL A 206 -4.29 -19.23 8.94
CA VAL A 206 -4.60 -18.50 7.71
C VAL A 206 -5.12 -19.47 6.68
N HIS A 207 -6.38 -19.33 6.31
CA HIS A 207 -7.05 -20.13 5.29
C HIS A 207 -7.01 -19.38 3.96
N LEU A 208 -6.36 -19.95 2.94
CA LEU A 208 -6.32 -19.39 1.60
C LEU A 208 -7.38 -20.09 0.73
N HIS A 209 -8.39 -19.33 0.31
CA HIS A 209 -9.50 -19.80 -0.52
C HIS A 209 -9.35 -19.26 -1.94
N PHE A 210 -9.33 -20.14 -2.93
CA PHE A 210 -9.27 -19.77 -4.35
C PHE A 210 -10.60 -20.05 -5.05
N HIS A 211 -10.80 -19.44 -6.22
CA HIS A 211 -12.05 -19.55 -6.96
C HIS A 211 -13.28 -19.17 -6.11
N ARG A 212 -13.16 -18.13 -5.29
CA ARG A 212 -14.22 -17.59 -4.45
C ARG A 212 -14.47 -16.12 -4.78
N ILE A 213 -15.56 -15.86 -5.49
CA ILE A 213 -16.00 -14.51 -5.84
C ILE A 213 -16.77 -13.96 -4.64
N PRO A 214 -16.35 -12.87 -3.99
CA PRO A 214 -17.16 -12.23 -2.95
C PRO A 214 -18.50 -11.75 -3.52
N SER A 215 -19.60 -12.04 -2.82
CA SER A 215 -20.96 -11.72 -3.30
C SER A 215 -21.75 -10.82 -2.34
N ALA A 216 -21.49 -10.89 -1.03
CA ALA A 216 -22.07 -9.98 -0.04
C ALA A 216 -21.29 -10.03 1.27
N VAL A 217 -21.16 -8.88 1.95
CA VAL A 217 -20.84 -8.83 3.38
C VAL A 217 -22.16 -8.98 4.14
N LEU A 218 -22.24 -9.98 5.01
CA LEU A 218 -23.45 -10.33 5.74
C LEU A 218 -23.47 -9.65 7.11
N GLY A 219 -24.66 -9.23 7.53
CA GLY A 219 -24.90 -8.70 8.86
C GLY A 219 -26.05 -7.69 8.89
N THR A 220 -26.50 -7.36 10.10
CA THR A 220 -27.60 -6.41 10.32
C THR A 220 -27.08 -5.05 10.79
N THR A 221 -26.31 -5.05 11.88
CA THR A 221 -25.75 -3.83 12.51
C THR A 221 -24.23 -3.74 12.37
N ARG A 222 -23.58 -4.85 12.06
CA ARG A 222 -22.13 -5.02 11.88
C ARG A 222 -21.87 -6.28 11.07
N VAL A 223 -20.63 -6.50 10.66
CA VAL A 223 -20.20 -7.72 9.98
C VAL A 223 -20.45 -8.96 10.84
N GLU A 224 -21.11 -9.95 10.24
CA GLU A 224 -21.39 -11.28 10.79
C GLU A 224 -20.92 -12.41 9.86
N GLY A 225 -20.63 -12.11 8.59
CA GLY A 225 -20.06 -13.08 7.66
C GLY A 225 -19.69 -12.50 6.32
N LEU A 226 -19.06 -13.32 5.50
CA LEU A 226 -18.82 -13.05 4.08
C LEU A 226 -19.45 -14.16 3.24
N ARG A 227 -20.33 -13.78 2.32
CA ARG A 227 -20.86 -14.68 1.28
C ARG A 227 -19.94 -14.66 0.08
N THR A 228 -19.58 -15.85 -0.40
CA THR A 228 -18.81 -16.03 -1.63
C THR A 228 -19.52 -17.00 -2.56
N GLU A 229 -19.36 -16.80 -3.85
CA GLU A 229 -19.79 -17.69 -4.91
C GLU A 229 -18.60 -18.51 -5.43
N ARG A 230 -18.80 -19.80 -5.68
CA ARG A 230 -17.80 -20.66 -6.34
C ARG A 230 -17.61 -20.18 -7.78
N ALA A 231 -16.36 -19.90 -8.13
CA ALA A 231 -15.96 -19.50 -9.47
C ALA A 231 -15.69 -20.75 -10.33
N VAL A 232 -16.14 -20.73 -11.59
CA VAL A 232 -15.87 -21.77 -12.59
C VAL A 232 -14.83 -21.22 -13.59
N PRO A 233 -13.60 -21.76 -13.62
CA PRO A 233 -12.60 -21.34 -14.60
C PRO A 233 -12.92 -21.83 -16.01
N ASP A 234 -12.62 -21.01 -17.01
CA ASP A 234 -12.76 -21.35 -18.44
C ASP A 234 -11.54 -22.09 -19.02
N GLY A 235 -10.47 -22.26 -18.24
CA GLY A 235 -9.19 -22.81 -18.67
C GLY A 235 -8.30 -21.85 -19.45
N TYR A 236 -8.68 -20.57 -19.55
CA TYR A 236 -7.92 -19.49 -20.19
C TYR A 236 -7.53 -18.37 -19.22
N GLY A 237 -8.09 -18.36 -18.01
CA GLY A 237 -7.77 -17.41 -16.93
C GLY A 237 -8.93 -16.49 -16.57
N HIS A 238 -10.09 -16.69 -17.20
CA HIS A 238 -11.33 -16.08 -16.78
C HIS A 238 -12.12 -17.05 -15.90
N VAL A 239 -13.03 -16.47 -15.13
CA VAL A 239 -13.93 -17.22 -14.27
C VAL A 239 -15.34 -16.66 -14.40
N THR A 240 -16.34 -17.52 -14.29
CA THR A 240 -17.75 -17.14 -14.14
C THR A 240 -18.30 -17.64 -12.81
N GLY A 241 -19.42 -17.06 -12.37
CA GLY A 241 -20.15 -17.56 -11.21
C GLY A 241 -20.84 -18.89 -11.51
N SER A 242 -20.83 -19.81 -10.54
CA SER A 242 -21.52 -21.10 -10.63
C SER A 242 -22.98 -21.05 -10.16
N GLY A 243 -23.38 -20.01 -9.44
CA GLY A 243 -24.60 -19.96 -8.64
C GLY A 243 -24.52 -20.68 -7.29
N GLU A 244 -23.40 -21.33 -6.96
CA GLU A 244 -23.19 -22.00 -5.67
C GLU A 244 -22.57 -21.03 -4.65
N TYR A 245 -23.32 -20.69 -3.60
CA TYR A 245 -22.91 -19.76 -2.57
C TYR A 245 -22.49 -20.45 -1.28
N ARG A 246 -21.49 -19.89 -0.60
CA ARG A 246 -21.04 -20.29 0.73
C ARG A 246 -20.88 -19.07 1.62
N ASP A 247 -21.41 -19.18 2.82
CA ASP A 247 -21.28 -18.18 3.87
C ASP A 247 -20.19 -18.61 4.84
N GLN A 248 -19.24 -17.71 5.10
CA GLN A 248 -18.22 -17.88 6.12
C GLN A 248 -18.51 -16.92 7.28
N PRO A 249 -18.81 -17.43 8.49
CA PRO A 249 -18.93 -16.59 9.68
C PRO A 249 -17.60 -15.89 9.97
N VAL A 250 -17.62 -14.56 10.02
CA VAL A 250 -16.50 -13.67 10.36
C VAL A 250 -17.02 -12.42 11.04
N ARG A 251 -16.20 -11.72 11.82
CA ARG A 251 -16.61 -10.47 12.51
C ARG A 251 -15.99 -9.21 11.94
N ALA A 252 -15.08 -9.34 10.98
CA ALA A 252 -14.56 -8.23 10.18
C ALA A 252 -14.19 -8.69 8.76
N VAL A 253 -14.18 -7.75 7.82
CA VAL A 253 -13.77 -7.93 6.43
C VAL A 253 -12.75 -6.85 6.08
N TYR A 254 -11.62 -7.23 5.47
CA TYR A 254 -10.61 -6.31 4.96
C TYR A 254 -10.53 -6.40 3.43
N ARG A 255 -10.63 -5.26 2.75
CA ARG A 255 -10.72 -5.19 1.29
C ARG A 255 -9.38 -4.78 0.68
N ALA A 256 -8.55 -5.76 0.35
CA ALA A 256 -7.25 -5.58 -0.31
C ALA A 256 -7.34 -5.78 -1.83
N VAL A 257 -8.28 -5.08 -2.48
CA VAL A 257 -8.60 -5.26 -3.90
C VAL A 257 -7.89 -4.28 -4.85
N GLY A 258 -7.12 -3.34 -4.30
CA GLY A 258 -6.32 -2.37 -5.05
C GLY A 258 -6.42 -0.97 -4.45
N TYR A 259 -5.54 -0.08 -4.90
CA TYR A 259 -5.56 1.34 -4.57
C TYR A 259 -6.03 2.16 -5.77
N ALA A 260 -6.64 3.31 -5.52
CA ALA A 260 -7.01 4.31 -6.50
C ALA A 260 -6.27 5.62 -6.22
N ALA A 261 -5.70 6.21 -7.27
CA ALA A 261 -5.23 7.59 -7.19
C ALA A 261 -6.43 8.53 -7.05
N THR A 262 -6.20 9.70 -6.49
CA THR A 262 -7.21 10.75 -6.36
C THR A 262 -6.97 11.84 -7.41
N PRO A 263 -8.04 12.46 -7.94
CA PRO A 263 -7.88 13.61 -8.83
C PRO A 263 -7.17 14.74 -8.10
N LEU A 264 -6.41 15.54 -8.86
CA LEU A 264 -5.74 16.73 -8.40
C LEU A 264 -6.22 17.91 -9.25
N ASP A 265 -6.71 18.96 -8.61
CA ASP A 265 -7.23 20.13 -9.31
C ASP A 265 -6.17 20.73 -10.25
N GLY A 266 -6.59 21.04 -11.49
CA GLY A 266 -5.68 21.47 -12.56
C GLY A 266 -4.98 20.34 -13.33
N VAL A 267 -5.26 19.07 -13.00
CA VAL A 267 -4.71 17.89 -13.70
C VAL A 267 -5.84 17.02 -14.26
N PRO A 268 -5.86 16.72 -15.57
CA PRO A 268 -6.79 15.77 -16.15
C PRO A 268 -6.75 14.40 -15.45
N PHE A 269 -7.90 13.77 -15.27
CA PHE A 269 -8.02 12.51 -14.54
C PHE A 269 -9.08 11.61 -15.18
N ASP A 270 -8.72 10.36 -15.43
CA ASP A 270 -9.65 9.34 -15.92
C ASP A 270 -10.26 8.58 -14.72
N PRO A 271 -11.56 8.78 -14.42
CA PRO A 271 -12.22 8.11 -13.31
C PRO A 271 -12.39 6.60 -13.52
N ALA A 272 -12.30 6.08 -14.75
CA ALA A 272 -12.44 4.66 -15.03
C ALA A 272 -11.17 3.88 -14.74
N THR A 273 -10.00 4.47 -15.06
CA THR A 273 -8.70 3.84 -14.80
C THR A 273 -8.02 4.34 -13.54
N HIS A 274 -8.54 5.40 -12.91
CA HIS A 274 -7.96 6.10 -11.77
C HIS A 274 -6.52 6.58 -12.02
N THR A 275 -6.26 7.09 -13.22
CA THR A 275 -4.94 7.62 -13.62
C THR A 275 -5.06 8.94 -14.37
N VAL A 276 -3.93 9.60 -14.56
CA VAL A 276 -3.82 10.80 -15.40
C VAL A 276 -3.54 10.38 -16.85
N PRO A 277 -4.39 10.77 -17.83
CA PRO A 277 -4.15 10.52 -19.24
C PRO A 277 -2.80 11.09 -19.70
N HIS A 278 -1.98 10.28 -20.39
CA HIS A 278 -0.63 10.70 -20.75
C HIS A 278 -0.09 10.04 -22.02
N ARG A 279 0.97 10.62 -22.62
CA ARG A 279 1.84 9.99 -23.63
C ARG A 279 3.28 9.97 -23.12
N ALA A 280 3.78 8.77 -22.81
CA ALA A 280 5.13 8.56 -22.23
C ALA A 280 5.44 9.41 -20.96
N GLY A 281 4.41 9.84 -20.22
CA GLY A 281 4.55 10.70 -19.04
C GLY A 281 4.17 12.16 -19.26
N ALA A 282 4.05 12.64 -20.50
CA ALA A 282 3.48 13.97 -20.79
C ALA A 282 1.95 13.94 -20.69
N VAL A 283 1.36 14.80 -19.87
CA VAL A 283 -0.10 14.78 -19.59
C VAL A 283 -0.90 15.25 -20.81
N LEU A 284 -2.06 14.63 -21.02
CA LEU A 284 -2.97 14.94 -22.13
C LEU A 284 -4.23 15.65 -21.64
N ASP A 285 -4.73 16.61 -22.41
CA ASP A 285 -6.06 17.20 -22.24
C ASP A 285 -7.17 16.28 -22.77
N ASP A 286 -8.42 16.70 -22.63
CA ASP A 286 -9.61 15.97 -23.08
C ASP A 286 -9.68 15.78 -24.61
N HIS A 287 -8.85 16.50 -25.36
CA HIS A 287 -8.71 16.39 -26.81
C HIS A 287 -7.49 15.55 -27.24
N GLY A 288 -6.80 14.92 -26.28
CA GLY A 288 -5.62 14.09 -26.52
C GLY A 288 -4.36 14.88 -26.90
N ARG A 289 -4.33 16.18 -26.63
CA ARG A 289 -3.17 17.06 -26.86
C ARG A 289 -2.33 17.16 -25.60
N VAL A 290 -1.01 17.25 -25.77
CA VAL A 290 -0.09 17.39 -24.63
C VAL A 290 -0.28 18.76 -23.98
N ILE A 291 -0.42 18.77 -22.65
CA ILE A 291 -0.39 19.98 -21.83
C ILE A 291 1.08 20.37 -21.59
N PRO A 292 1.55 21.51 -22.13
CA PRO A 292 2.95 21.90 -21.99
C PRO A 292 3.36 22.07 -20.51
N GLY A 293 4.55 21.56 -20.18
CA GLY A 293 5.13 21.65 -18.85
C GLY A 293 4.48 20.75 -17.79
N LEU A 294 3.48 19.93 -18.13
CA LEU A 294 2.81 19.05 -17.16
C LEU A 294 3.08 17.57 -17.47
N TYR A 295 3.60 16.87 -16.46
CA TYR A 295 4.03 15.48 -16.56
C TYR A 295 3.48 14.66 -15.39
N VAL A 296 3.53 13.34 -15.51
CA VAL A 296 3.10 12.39 -14.48
C VAL A 296 4.04 11.20 -14.39
N THR A 297 4.19 10.60 -13.20
CA THR A 297 4.91 9.35 -12.98
C THR A 297 4.33 8.53 -11.83
N GLY A 298 4.69 7.25 -11.73
CA GLY A 298 4.32 6.38 -10.63
C GLY A 298 2.92 5.81 -10.77
N TRP A 299 2.25 5.59 -9.64
CA TRP A 299 0.94 4.94 -9.63
C TRP A 299 -0.17 5.82 -10.21
N ILE A 300 -0.12 7.14 -10.03
CA ILE A 300 -1.07 8.05 -10.69
C ILE A 300 -0.93 8.05 -12.22
N LYS A 301 0.21 7.60 -12.76
CA LYS A 301 0.43 7.38 -14.20
C LYS A 301 -0.05 6.01 -14.67
N ARG A 302 0.41 4.93 -14.01
CA ARG A 302 0.29 3.55 -14.51
C ARG A 302 -0.79 2.70 -13.84
N GLY A 303 -1.45 3.23 -12.83
CA GLY A 303 -2.24 2.46 -11.87
C GLY A 303 -1.39 1.77 -10.82
N CYS A 304 -2.04 1.31 -9.75
CA CYS A 304 -1.41 0.82 -8.52
C CYS A 304 -0.91 -0.63 -8.64
N VAL A 305 -0.02 -0.86 -9.61
CA VAL A 305 0.55 -2.18 -9.90
C VAL A 305 2.07 -2.08 -10.04
N GLY A 306 2.76 -3.08 -9.51
CA GLY A 306 4.21 -3.23 -9.64
C GLY A 306 4.98 -2.80 -8.40
N LEU A 307 6.19 -3.35 -8.27
CA LEU A 307 7.12 -3.06 -7.17
C LEU A 307 7.88 -1.75 -7.42
N ILE A 308 8.58 -1.26 -6.39
CA ILE A 308 9.39 -0.02 -6.41
C ILE A 308 10.31 0.05 -7.64
N GLY A 309 10.97 -1.06 -8.01
CA GLY A 309 11.85 -1.09 -9.18
C GLY A 309 11.15 -0.76 -10.51
N SER A 310 9.88 -1.15 -10.66
CA SER A 310 9.11 -0.81 -11.87
C SER A 310 8.77 0.68 -11.95
N THR A 311 8.57 1.33 -10.80
CA THR A 311 8.32 2.77 -10.69
C THR A 311 9.56 3.58 -11.03
N ARG A 312 10.78 3.09 -10.72
CA ARG A 312 12.03 3.73 -11.14
C ARG A 312 12.16 3.80 -12.67
N SER A 313 11.91 2.69 -13.36
CA SER A 313 11.96 2.66 -14.84
C SER A 313 10.90 3.55 -15.48
N ASP A 314 9.72 3.64 -14.86
CA ASP A 314 8.65 4.54 -15.28
C ASP A 314 9.03 6.02 -15.13
N ALA A 315 9.61 6.40 -13.99
CA ALA A 315 10.09 7.76 -13.74
C ALA A 315 11.15 8.19 -14.75
N ARG A 316 12.08 7.28 -15.10
CA ARG A 316 13.07 7.54 -16.15
C ARG A 316 12.42 7.89 -17.48
N GLN A 317 11.38 7.17 -17.91
CA GLN A 317 10.68 7.47 -19.17
C GLN A 317 10.02 8.85 -19.15
N THR A 318 9.39 9.22 -18.03
CA THR A 318 8.79 10.55 -17.87
C THR A 318 9.85 11.65 -17.96
N VAL A 319 10.99 11.47 -17.28
CA VAL A 319 12.11 12.42 -17.32
C VAL A 319 12.71 12.52 -18.73
N GLU A 320 12.87 11.42 -19.45
CA GLU A 320 13.35 11.43 -20.85
C GLU A 320 12.40 12.20 -21.77
N THR A 321 11.09 12.06 -21.56
CA THR A 321 10.07 12.82 -22.29
C THR A 321 10.12 14.31 -21.95
N LEU A 322 10.36 14.64 -20.68
CA LEU A 322 10.55 16.02 -20.24
C LEU A 322 11.78 16.65 -20.89
N LEU A 323 12.93 15.98 -20.84
CA LEU A 323 14.20 16.49 -21.38
C LEU A 323 14.19 16.60 -22.92
N GLY A 324 13.38 15.78 -23.60
CA GLY A 324 13.19 15.87 -25.05
C GLY A 324 12.31 17.03 -25.50
N ALA A 325 11.56 17.67 -24.59
CA ALA A 325 10.71 18.82 -24.90
C ALA A 325 11.49 20.14 -24.80
N ARG A 326 11.09 21.13 -25.60
CA ARG A 326 11.63 22.48 -25.48
C ARG A 326 10.95 23.20 -24.33
N HIS A 327 11.71 23.49 -23.27
CA HIS A 327 11.29 24.35 -22.18
C HIS A 327 11.95 25.72 -22.33
N HIS A 328 11.16 26.78 -22.21
CA HIS A 328 11.70 28.13 -22.21
C HIS A 328 12.18 28.42 -20.79
N GLY A 329 13.50 28.34 -20.56
CA GLY A 329 14.12 28.69 -19.29
C GLY A 329 13.90 30.17 -19.00
N GLN A 330 12.82 30.45 -18.28
CA GLN A 330 12.55 31.75 -17.69
C GLN A 330 13.12 31.73 -16.28
N ASP A 331 13.63 32.87 -15.81
CA ASP A 331 14.00 33.00 -14.40
C ASP A 331 12.70 32.98 -13.60
N ARG A 332 12.52 31.94 -12.78
CA ARG A 332 11.30 31.73 -12.00
C ARG A 332 11.67 31.55 -10.53
N ASP A 333 10.96 32.24 -9.66
CA ASP A 333 11.22 32.22 -8.21
C ASP A 333 10.95 30.85 -7.53
N GLY A 334 10.41 29.87 -8.26
CA GLY A 334 10.00 28.57 -7.70
C GLY A 334 8.92 28.68 -6.62
N ALA A 335 8.78 27.63 -5.82
CA ALA A 335 7.78 27.55 -4.76
C ALA A 335 8.03 28.54 -3.61
N ASP A 336 9.25 29.02 -3.38
CA ASP A 336 9.60 29.91 -2.27
C ASP A 336 8.82 31.21 -2.27
N HIS A 337 8.53 31.74 -3.47
CA HIS A 337 7.70 32.92 -3.63
C HIS A 337 6.29 32.66 -3.11
N LEU A 338 5.67 31.58 -3.59
CA LEU A 338 4.31 31.18 -3.22
C LEU A 338 4.21 30.87 -1.72
N LEU A 339 5.17 30.12 -1.18
CA LEU A 339 5.22 29.76 0.23
C LEU A 339 5.31 31.01 1.13
N ARG A 340 6.19 31.98 0.78
CA ARG A 340 6.31 33.24 1.52
C ARG A 340 5.04 34.08 1.43
N GLN A 341 4.42 34.17 0.26
CA GLN A 341 3.16 34.90 0.09
C GLN A 341 2.02 34.32 0.94
N ARG A 342 1.98 32.99 1.09
CA ARG A 342 0.98 32.29 1.91
C ARG A 342 1.36 32.23 3.40
N GLY A 343 2.55 32.69 3.79
CA GLY A 343 3.04 32.59 5.17
C GLY A 343 3.29 31.14 5.62
N LEU A 344 3.52 30.22 4.68
CA LEU A 344 3.76 28.80 4.97
C LEU A 344 5.21 28.56 5.36
N THR A 345 5.42 27.76 6.40
CA THR A 345 6.75 27.34 6.84
C THR A 345 6.90 25.84 6.60
N PRO A 346 7.35 25.41 5.41
CA PRO A 346 7.47 24.00 5.08
C PRO A 346 8.53 23.32 5.95
N ILE A 347 8.40 22.00 6.10
CA ILE A 347 9.44 21.16 6.67
C ILE A 347 10.47 20.89 5.56
N ASP A 348 11.67 21.46 5.70
CA ASP A 348 12.77 21.23 4.78
C ASP A 348 13.51 19.92 5.07
N TRP A 349 14.56 19.64 4.29
CA TRP A 349 15.38 18.44 4.50
C TRP A 349 15.99 18.37 5.91
N ASN A 350 16.47 19.49 6.44
CA ASN A 350 17.00 19.55 7.81
C ASN A 350 15.91 19.30 8.86
N GLY A 351 14.68 19.79 8.62
CA GLY A 351 13.52 19.49 9.44
C GLY A 351 13.16 18.01 9.44
N TRP A 352 13.19 17.36 8.28
CA TRP A 352 13.03 15.91 8.19
C TRP A 352 14.15 15.15 8.93
N LEU A 353 15.42 15.57 8.81
CA LEU A 353 16.54 14.97 9.55
C LEU A 353 16.36 15.08 11.08
N ARG A 354 15.76 16.17 11.56
CA ARG A 354 15.40 16.30 12.99
C ARG A 354 14.31 15.32 13.42
N ILE A 355 13.31 15.09 12.57
CA ILE A 355 12.30 14.04 12.80
C ILE A 355 12.98 12.66 12.83
N ASP A 356 13.80 12.34 11.83
CA ASP A 356 14.51 11.05 11.73
C ASP A 356 15.35 10.79 12.98
N ALA A 357 16.11 11.80 13.44
CA ALA A 357 16.89 11.72 14.67
C ALA A 357 16.01 11.48 15.92
N ALA A 358 14.85 12.14 16.01
CA ALA A 358 13.93 11.95 17.12
C ALA A 358 13.34 10.54 17.16
N GLU A 359 12.93 9.98 16.01
CA GLU A 359 12.41 8.60 15.91
C GLU A 359 13.49 7.56 16.25
N ARG A 360 14.73 7.78 15.81
CA ARG A 360 15.87 6.92 16.16
C ARG A 360 16.18 6.98 17.65
N ALA A 361 16.17 8.16 18.26
CA ALA A 361 16.36 8.31 19.71
C ALA A 361 15.25 7.61 20.50
N LEU A 362 14.00 7.72 20.04
CA LEU A 362 12.85 7.03 20.63
C LEU A 362 12.98 5.49 20.52
N GLY A 363 13.52 5.02 19.41
CA GLY A 363 13.85 3.61 19.18
C GLY A 363 14.97 3.12 20.09
N ALA A 364 16.08 3.87 20.18
CA ALA A 364 17.24 3.50 20.99
C ALA A 364 16.87 3.33 22.48
N ALA A 365 16.00 4.18 23.02
CA ALA A 365 15.46 4.07 24.37
C ALA A 365 14.66 2.76 24.62
N ARG A 366 14.31 2.04 23.56
CA ARG A 366 13.57 0.77 23.56
C ARG A 366 14.37 -0.39 22.94
N HIS A 367 15.68 -0.21 22.74
CA HIS A 367 16.54 -1.19 22.07
C HIS A 367 16.13 -1.51 20.61
N ARG A 368 15.61 -0.52 19.89
CA ARG A 368 15.24 -0.59 18.47
C ARG A 368 16.05 0.39 17.64
N HIS A 369 16.12 0.14 16.33
CA HIS A 369 16.70 1.10 15.39
C HIS A 369 15.90 2.41 15.27
N ARG A 370 14.56 2.32 15.35
CA ARG A 370 13.63 3.42 15.17
C ARG A 370 12.33 3.12 15.92
N THR A 371 11.60 4.14 16.33
CA THR A 371 10.17 4.03 16.65
C THR A 371 9.47 5.22 16.02
N LYS A 372 8.48 4.96 15.15
CA LYS A 372 7.78 6.01 14.42
C LYS A 372 7.02 6.94 15.37
N ILE A 373 7.01 8.23 15.05
CA ILE A 373 6.15 9.23 15.69
C ILE A 373 4.84 9.31 14.88
N ALA A 374 3.73 8.90 15.49
CA ALA A 374 2.43 8.86 14.80
C ALA A 374 1.69 10.21 14.77
N ASN A 375 2.04 11.17 15.64
CA ASN A 375 1.29 12.43 15.77
C ASN A 375 1.89 13.54 14.88
N ARG A 376 1.08 14.12 14.00
CA ARG A 376 1.51 15.22 13.10
C ARG A 376 2.07 16.43 13.84
N ALA A 377 1.40 16.90 14.89
CA ALA A 377 1.86 18.07 15.65
C ALA A 377 3.22 17.81 16.33
N GLU A 378 3.46 16.58 16.77
CA GLU A 378 4.75 16.16 17.30
C GLU A 378 5.84 16.12 16.22
N LEU A 379 5.54 15.58 15.03
CA LEU A 379 6.45 15.62 13.88
C LEU A 379 6.84 17.05 13.53
N VAL A 380 5.86 17.94 13.37
CA VAL A 380 6.05 19.37 13.07
C VAL A 380 6.89 20.05 14.16
N ARG A 381 6.61 19.76 15.44
CA ARG A 381 7.42 20.29 16.56
C ARG A 381 8.88 19.85 16.45
N HIS A 382 9.15 18.56 16.24
CA HIS A 382 10.53 18.07 16.06
C HIS A 382 11.19 18.70 14.83
N ALA A 383 10.45 18.84 13.74
CA ALA A 383 10.93 19.47 12.52
C ALA A 383 11.30 20.95 12.72
N HIS A 384 10.65 21.72 13.58
CA HIS A 384 10.98 23.15 13.77
C HIS A 384 11.78 23.46 15.04
N THR A 385 12.04 22.46 15.89
CA THR A 385 12.86 22.70 17.09
C THR A 385 14.31 22.96 16.67
N PRO A 386 14.90 24.13 16.99
CA PRO A 386 16.31 24.37 16.73
C PRO A 386 17.15 23.36 17.50
N ALA A 387 18.21 22.84 16.88
CA ALA A 387 19.15 21.97 17.57
C ALA A 387 19.65 22.69 18.84
N SER A 388 19.51 22.06 20.01
CA SER A 388 20.13 22.60 21.22
C SER A 388 21.64 22.73 20.99
N PRO A 389 22.27 23.85 21.34
CA PRO A 389 23.70 24.05 21.14
C PRO A 389 24.48 23.25 22.19
N THR A 390 24.47 21.92 22.11
CA THR A 390 25.32 21.06 22.93
C THR A 390 25.57 19.71 22.26
N THR A 391 26.86 19.37 22.23
CA THR A 391 27.50 18.10 21.87
C THR A 391 27.45 17.68 20.40
N THR A 392 28.48 18.13 19.67
CA THR A 392 29.10 17.41 18.55
C THR A 392 29.28 15.94 18.92
N PRO A 393 28.63 14.98 18.24
CA PRO A 393 29.08 13.60 18.29
C PRO A 393 30.36 13.50 17.46
N ALA A 394 31.41 12.91 18.01
CA ALA A 394 32.59 12.54 17.25
C ALA A 394 32.17 11.65 16.06
N ARG A 395 32.57 12.05 14.85
CA ARG A 395 32.41 11.23 13.63
C ARG A 395 33.16 9.90 13.83
N PRO A 396 32.60 8.77 13.38
CA PRO A 396 33.35 7.52 13.25
C PRO A 396 34.48 7.65 12.22
#